data_AF-A0A3D3A9X0-F1
#
_entry.id   AF-A0A3D3A9X0-F1
#
_cell.length_a   1.000
_cell.length_b   1.000
_cell.length_c   1.000
_cell.angle_alpha   90.00
_cell.angle_beta   90.00
_cell.angle_gamma   90.00
#
_symmetry.space_group_name_H-M   'P 1'
#
loop_
_entity.id
_entity.type
_entity.pdbx_description
1 polymer ?
#
loop_
_entity_poly.entity_id
_entity_poly.type
_entity_poly.pdbx_seq_one_letter_code
_entity_poly.pdbx_strand_id
1 'polypeptide(L)'
;ILLDAPCTATGTLRRHPDVLRHRKPGQMAKLVALQAALLARAADWLKPDGVLAYSVCALQPQEGEAQIAAFLESHADFTRLTTDAPSRFTPDENMDGFFIALLRKGR
;
A
#
# COMPACT_ATOMS: atom_id res chain seq x y z
N ILE A 1 2.85 5.42 12.25
CA ILE A 1 3.92 4.91 11.38
C ILE A 1 3.49 5.18 9.94
N LEU A 2 4.38 5.70 9.09
CA LEU A 2 4.17 5.75 7.64
C LEU A 2 5.00 4.63 7.01
N LEU A 3 4.34 3.71 6.31
CA LEU A 3 4.95 2.66 5.53
C LEU A 3 4.74 2.98 4.05
N ASP A 4 5.74 3.64 3.46
CA ASP A 4 5.86 3.77 2.01
C ASP A 4 6.51 2.49 1.46
N ALA A 5 5.68 1.57 0.97
CA ALA A 5 6.12 0.20 0.74
C ALA A 5 6.77 0.04 -0.64
N PRO A 6 7.81 -0.81 -0.75
CA PRO A 6 8.38 -1.16 -2.04
C PRO A 6 7.31 -1.80 -2.93
N CYS A 7 7.12 -1.27 -4.14
CA CYS A 7 6.01 -1.65 -5.01
C CYS A 7 6.40 -1.73 -6.48
N THR A 8 5.42 -2.00 -7.34
CA THR A 8 5.64 -2.08 -8.79
C THR A 8 5.90 -0.73 -9.45
N ALA A 9 5.68 0.39 -8.76
CA ALA A 9 5.88 1.75 -9.28
C ALA A 9 5.15 2.01 -10.61
N THR A 10 4.12 1.23 -10.94
CA THR A 10 3.38 1.39 -12.20
C THR A 10 2.58 2.68 -12.26
N GLY A 11 2.30 3.30 -11.11
CA GLY A 11 1.67 4.61 -11.03
C GLY A 11 2.58 5.75 -11.50
N THR A 12 3.90 5.57 -11.51
CA THR A 12 4.87 6.61 -11.90
C THR A 12 5.33 6.53 -13.35
N LEU A 13 4.64 5.72 -14.17
CA LEU A 13 5.04 5.37 -15.54
C LEU A 13 5.35 6.59 -16.44
N ARG A 14 4.62 7.69 -16.25
CA ARG A 14 4.81 8.94 -16.99
C ARG A 14 6.21 9.53 -16.78
N ARG A 15 6.76 9.40 -15.56
CA ARG A 15 8.09 9.93 -15.18
C ARG A 15 9.18 8.88 -15.35
N HIS A 16 8.83 7.60 -15.20
CA HIS A 16 9.75 6.46 -15.22
C HIS A 16 9.25 5.35 -16.16
N PRO A 17 9.28 5.58 -17.49
CA PRO A 17 8.77 4.61 -18.47
C PRO A 17 9.57 3.29 -18.51
N ASP A 18 10.80 3.32 -18.01
CA ASP A 18 11.68 2.16 -17.91
C ASP A 18 11.21 1.12 -16.89
N VAL A 19 10.35 1.51 -15.93
CA VAL A 19 9.76 0.60 -14.93
C VAL A 19 9.11 -0.62 -15.59
N LEU A 20 8.46 -0.46 -16.75
CA LEU A 20 7.85 -1.60 -17.46
C LEU A 20 8.88 -2.60 -17.97
N ARG A 21 10.07 -2.13 -18.38
CA ARG A 21 11.12 -2.97 -18.97
C ARG A 21 11.90 -3.73 -17.92
N HIS A 22 12.03 -3.16 -16.72
CA HIS A 22 12.76 -3.78 -15.61
C HIS A 22 11.94 -4.84 -14.86
N ARG A 23 10.63 -4.95 -15.11
CA ARG A 23 9.76 -5.90 -14.44
C ARG A 23 9.92 -7.30 -15.00
N LYS A 24 10.22 -8.25 -14.12
CA LYS A 24 10.36 -9.67 -14.46
C LYS A 24 9.09 -10.45 -14.06
N PRO A 25 8.76 -11.54 -14.77
CA PRO A 25 7.72 -12.47 -14.34
C PRO A 25 7.92 -12.88 -12.87
N GLY A 26 6.82 -12.95 -12.12
CA GLY A 26 6.83 -13.33 -10.69
C GLY A 26 7.29 -12.25 -9.70
N GLN A 27 7.80 -11.09 -10.15
CA GLN A 27 8.15 -10.00 -9.21
C GLN A 27 6.95 -9.43 -8.46
N MET A 28 5.77 -9.39 -9.08
CA MET A 28 4.53 -8.95 -8.42
C MET A 28 4.27 -9.76 -7.14
N ALA A 29 4.25 -11.09 -7.25
CA ALA A 29 3.99 -11.95 -6.11
C ALA A 29 5.03 -11.75 -4.98
N LYS A 30 6.30 -11.54 -5.34
CA LYS A 30 7.36 -11.25 -4.37
C LYS A 30 7.16 -9.90 -3.66
N LEU A 31 6.76 -8.86 -4.41
CA LEU A 31 6.49 -7.54 -3.85
C LEU A 31 5.27 -7.56 -2.93
N VAL A 32 4.18 -8.20 -3.36
CA VAL A 32 2.97 -8.35 -2.53
C VAL A 32 3.31 -9.10 -1.24
N ALA A 33 4.06 -10.20 -1.30
CA ALA A 33 4.49 -10.93 -0.11
C ALA A 33 5.37 -10.08 0.83
N LEU A 34 6.30 -9.29 0.25
CA LEU A 34 7.14 -8.37 1.02
C LEU A 34 6.32 -7.26 1.68
N GLN A 35 5.36 -6.67 0.95
CA GLN A 35 4.43 -5.67 1.48
C GLN A 35 3.64 -6.22 2.66
N ALA A 36 3.10 -7.44 2.56
CA ALA A 36 2.40 -8.11 3.67
C ALA A 36 3.28 -8.22 4.91
N ALA A 37 4.51 -8.70 4.74
CA ALA A 37 5.46 -8.89 5.83
C ALA A 37 5.84 -7.57 6.50
N LEU A 38 6.07 -6.52 5.71
CA LEU A 38 6.38 -5.18 6.23
C LEU A 38 5.18 -4.57 6.97
N LEU A 39 3.97 -4.76 6.45
CA LEU A 39 2.74 -4.25 7.04
C LEU A 39 2.46 -4.90 8.40
N ALA A 40 2.55 -6.24 8.47
CA ALA A 40 2.45 -6.99 9.74
C ALA A 40 3.53 -6.54 10.73
N ARG A 41 4.79 -6.38 10.27
CA ARG A 41 5.87 -5.93 11.15
C ARG A 41 5.65 -4.51 11.69
N ALA A 42 5.14 -3.61 10.86
CA ALA A 42 4.81 -2.24 11.27
C ALA A 42 3.65 -2.20 12.27
N ALA A 43 2.68 -3.13 12.15
CA ALA A 43 1.57 -3.26 13.08
C ALA A 43 2.02 -3.64 14.51
N ASP A 44 3.04 -4.50 14.64
CA ASP A 44 3.63 -4.89 15.93
C ASP A 44 4.27 -3.71 16.68
N TRP A 45 4.89 -2.79 15.94
CA TRP A 45 5.54 -1.61 16.51
C TRP A 45 4.57 -0.50 16.90
N LEU A 46 3.32 -0.60 16.44
CA LEU A 46 2.33 0.41 16.71
C LEU A 46 1.77 0.23 18.13
N LYS A 47 1.91 1.28 18.92
CA LYS A 47 1.26 1.42 20.23
C LYS A 47 -0.28 1.42 20.08
N PRO A 48 -1.03 1.05 21.12
CA PRO A 48 -2.48 1.21 21.18
C PRO A 48 -2.92 2.59 20.71
N ASP A 49 -4.06 2.66 20.03
CA ASP A 49 -4.60 3.88 19.40
C ASP A 49 -3.71 4.53 18.33
N GLY A 50 -2.57 3.93 17.99
CA GLY A 50 -1.68 4.42 16.95
C GLY A 50 -2.26 4.24 15.56
N VAL A 51 -1.75 5.05 14.63
CA VAL A 51 -2.14 5.01 13.20
C VAL A 51 -0.97 4.56 12.34
N LEU A 52 -1.24 3.61 11.44
CA LEU A 52 -0.37 3.14 10.38
C LEU A 52 -0.92 3.62 9.04
N ALA A 53 -0.16 4.45 8.35
CA ALA A 53 -0.43 4.82 6.96
C ALA A 53 0.34 3.85 6.05
N TYR A 54 -0.37 3.07 5.24
CA TYR A 54 0.22 2.24 4.20
C TYR A 54 0.08 2.95 2.86
N SER A 55 1.15 3.00 2.09
CA SER A 55 1.12 3.64 0.78
C SER A 55 1.99 2.96 -0.27
N VAL A 56 1.54 3.00 -1.52
CA VAL A 56 2.27 2.50 -2.70
C VAL A 56 2.01 3.38 -3.92
N CYS A 57 3.02 3.56 -4.78
CA CYS A 57 2.88 4.20 -6.10
C CYS A 57 2.57 3.20 -7.23
N ALA A 58 1.66 2.26 -6.94
CA ALA A 58 1.25 1.19 -7.85
C ALA A 58 -0.24 1.27 -8.21
N LEU A 59 -0.57 0.84 -9.42
CA LEU A 59 -1.96 0.80 -9.92
C LEU A 59 -2.64 -0.55 -9.67
N GLN A 60 -1.90 -1.60 -9.35
CA GLN A 60 -2.44 -2.95 -9.19
C GLN A 60 -3.20 -3.10 -7.87
N PRO A 61 -4.44 -3.62 -7.88
CA PRO A 61 -5.21 -3.85 -6.65
C PRO A 61 -4.50 -4.77 -5.65
N GLN A 62 -3.67 -5.70 -6.15
CA GLN A 62 -2.87 -6.62 -5.34
C GLN A 62 -1.91 -5.92 -4.39
N GLU A 63 -1.46 -4.71 -4.72
CA GLU A 63 -0.56 -3.90 -3.89
C GLU A 63 -1.32 -2.83 -3.10
N GLY A 64 -2.61 -2.62 -3.37
CA GLY A 64 -3.46 -1.62 -2.74
C GLY A 64 -4.57 -2.24 -1.90
N GLU A 65 -5.80 -2.21 -2.41
CA GLU A 65 -7.00 -2.63 -1.69
C GLU A 65 -6.94 -4.08 -1.23
N ALA A 66 -6.45 -4.98 -2.08
CA ALA A 66 -6.37 -6.39 -1.72
C ALA A 66 -5.38 -6.62 -0.57
N GLN A 67 -4.31 -5.82 -0.47
CA GLN A 67 -3.41 -5.91 0.66
C GLN A 67 -4.06 -5.46 1.96
N ILE A 68 -4.77 -4.33 1.91
CA ILE A 68 -5.47 -3.81 3.08
C ILE A 68 -6.59 -4.76 3.54
N ALA A 69 -7.32 -5.36 2.59
CA ALA A 69 -8.33 -6.36 2.91
C ALA A 69 -7.71 -7.58 3.63
N ALA A 70 -6.66 -8.18 3.07
CA ALA A 70 -5.98 -9.33 3.66
C ALA A 70 -5.36 -9.01 5.03
N PHE A 71 -4.83 -7.80 5.20
CA PHE A 71 -4.32 -7.34 6.49
C PHE A 71 -5.42 -7.26 7.55
N LEU A 72 -6.55 -6.64 7.23
CA LEU A 72 -7.68 -6.49 8.16
C LEU A 72 -8.35 -7.84 8.51
N GLU A 73 -8.34 -8.80 7.59
CA GLU A 73 -8.78 -10.17 7.87
C GLU A 73 -7.89 -10.89 8.90
N SER A 74 -6.60 -10.56 8.95
CA SER A 74 -5.60 -11.20 9.82
C SER A 74 -5.28 -10.42 11.11
N HIS A 75 -5.71 -9.16 11.21
CA HIS A 75 -5.41 -8.26 12.33
C HIS A 75 -6.71 -7.65 12.86
N ALA A 76 -7.43 -8.41 13.70
CA ALA A 76 -8.76 -8.04 14.17
C ALA A 76 -8.77 -6.80 15.09
N ASP A 77 -7.61 -6.43 15.65
CA ASP A 77 -7.41 -5.21 16.43
C ASP A 77 -7.23 -3.97 15.54
N PHE A 78 -7.18 -4.10 14.22
CA PHE A 78 -7.07 -2.96 13.31
C PHE A 78 -8.39 -2.61 12.63
N THR A 79 -8.57 -1.31 12.40
CA THR A 79 -9.69 -0.76 11.63
C THR A 79 -9.18 0.21 10.58
N ARG A 80 -9.82 0.24 9.42
CA ARG A 80 -9.55 1.26 8.41
C ARG A 80 -10.26 2.55 8.79
N LEU A 81 -9.52 3.65 8.82
CA LEU A 81 -10.10 4.97 9.01
C LEU A 81 -10.74 5.46 7.71
N THR A 82 -11.96 5.99 7.81
CA THR A 82 -12.64 6.67 6.72
C THR A 82 -12.08 8.07 6.55
N THR A 83 -11.83 8.48 5.31
CA THR A 83 -11.37 9.82 4.94
C THR A 83 -12.27 10.39 3.86
N ASP A 84 -12.40 11.71 3.80
CA ASP A 84 -13.12 12.38 2.71
C ASP A 84 -12.38 12.28 1.36
N ALA A 85 -11.06 12.08 1.42
CA ALA A 85 -10.23 11.83 0.25
C ALA A 85 -10.31 10.35 -0.20
N PRO A 86 -10.20 10.08 -1.51
CA PRO A 86 -10.13 8.71 -2.00
C PRO A 86 -8.81 8.05 -1.59
N SER A 87 -8.84 6.72 -1.46
CA SER A 87 -7.63 5.94 -1.18
C SER A 87 -6.84 5.58 -2.43
N ARG A 88 -7.45 5.68 -3.61
CA ARG A 88 -6.82 5.39 -4.90
C ARG A 88 -6.84 6.65 -5.74
N PHE A 89 -5.69 6.96 -6.31
CA PHE A 89 -5.47 8.03 -7.25
C PHE A 89 -5.02 7.45 -8.57
N THR A 90 -5.76 7.75 -9.63
CA THR A 90 -5.34 7.44 -11.00
C THR A 90 -4.45 8.58 -11.52
N PRO A 91 -3.42 8.28 -12.31
CA PRO A 91 -2.52 9.31 -12.84
C PRO A 91 -3.29 10.28 -13.75
N ASP A 92 -2.93 11.55 -13.66
CA ASP A 92 -3.41 12.63 -14.52
C ASP A 92 -2.25 13.57 -14.91
N GLU A 93 -2.57 14.76 -15.44
CA GLU A 93 -1.56 15.75 -15.84
C GLU A 93 -0.73 16.28 -14.66
N ASN A 94 -1.27 16.25 -13.45
CA ASN A 94 -0.69 16.85 -12.26
C ASN A 94 -0.09 15.80 -11.29
N MET A 95 -0.58 14.56 -11.31
CA MET A 95 -0.25 13.56 -10.31
C MET A 95 0.00 12.17 -10.89
N ASP A 96 0.84 11.39 -10.20
CA ASP A 96 1.09 9.98 -10.51
C ASP A 96 0.02 9.09 -9.87
N GLY A 97 -0.07 7.85 -10.33
CA GLY A 97 -0.93 6.85 -9.74
C GLY A 97 -0.45 6.43 -8.35
N PHE A 98 -1.37 6.33 -7.39
CA PHE A 98 -1.03 6.05 -6.00
C PHE A 98 -2.17 5.38 -5.24
N PHE A 99 -1.83 4.65 -4.20
CA PHE A 99 -2.78 4.12 -3.22
C PHE A 99 -2.31 4.43 -1.79
N ILE A 100 -3.25 4.83 -0.93
CA ILE A 100 -3.03 5.08 0.49
C ILE A 100 -4.19 4.58 1.34
N ALA A 101 -3.89 3.97 2.48
CA ALA A 101 -4.86 3.62 3.50
C ALA A 101 -4.35 3.96 4.89
N LEU A 102 -5.24 4.46 5.74
CA LEU A 102 -4.98 4.72 7.15
C LEU A 102 -5.62 3.63 7.99
N LEU A 103 -4.82 3.00 8.83
CA LEU A 103 -5.20 1.89 9.69
C LEU A 103 -4.98 2.30 11.15
N ARG A 104 -6.00 2.19 11.99
CA ARG A 104 -5.90 2.45 13.42
C ARG A 104 -5.88 1.15 14.18
N LYS A 105 -4.89 1.00 15.07
CA LYS A 105 -4.85 -0.08 16.04
C LYS A 105 -5.80 0.24 17.19
N GLY A 106 -6.53 -0.77 17.63
CA GLY A 106 -7.38 -0.75 18.80
C GLY A 106 -6.57 -0.51 20.07
N ARG A 107 -7.30 -0.47 21.18
CA ARG A 107 -6.72 -0.26 22.50
C ARG A 107 -6.06 -1.53 23.04
#